data_AF-A0A837I5Z0-F1
#
_entry.id   AF-A0A837I5Z0-F1
#
_cell.length_a   1.000
_cell.length_b   1.000
_cell.length_c   1.000
_cell.angle_alpha   90.00
_cell.angle_beta   90.00
_cell.angle_gamma   90.00
#
_symmetry.space_group_name_H-M   'P 1'
#
loop_
_entity.id
_entity.type
_entity.pdbx_description
1 polymer ?
#
loop_
_entity_poly.entity_id
_entity_poly.type
_entity_poly.pdbx_seq_one_letter_code
_entity_poly.pdbx_strand_id
1 'polypeptide(L)'
;MKLTKSLWVALIVAVILRLVIMGFTFHPDLSGQVLSSYFFGYKNVFNIYDYLVNLPKTHPLVQNFGVGDIFIYPPLTYFTLGSFLKLFSWIIPEKFFLDLMSGVSVYVLPNLSFNLILLKLPYLLIDIGMAFALASLFDEEKQKKWAFLLWLFNPVTFYATFSMGVFDIIPALFTVLSLFFAKKKNLYLAAVMISLGAAYKQYPIFLLPFIIFAGKDFWDRLKITFCGLAPYLLTIAPFLSSSAFKYMVFGAKSQKMFYMEWMVTAAEGVYPYLLGVVFIYLHAFRASHPIQKLWKYYLGYFLLLFAVTHYHPQWFLWISPFIIIELVANRWRNLWLDLTLLACYVFIVLTFDNSLSVGLFAVANQSLNNFPGIDKLLAAKTDLVFLKSSVRSLFAGVSLFLLFDLLQTRRRGHLK
;
A
#
# COMPACT_ATOMS: atom_id res chain seq x y z
N MET A 1 -18.33 15.92 -4.61
CA MET A 1 -19.61 15.23 -4.30
C MET A 1 -20.26 15.98 -3.16
N LYS A 2 -21.55 16.29 -3.24
CA LYS A 2 -22.26 16.92 -2.12
C LYS A 2 -22.71 15.82 -1.16
N LEU A 3 -22.31 15.89 0.11
CA LEU A 3 -22.71 14.88 1.08
C LEU A 3 -24.17 15.08 1.50
N THR A 4 -24.99 14.06 1.28
CA THR A 4 -26.33 13.98 1.87
C THR A 4 -26.22 13.69 3.37
N LYS A 5 -27.32 13.88 4.12
CA LYS A 5 -27.37 13.53 5.56
C LYS A 5 -26.92 12.08 5.82
N SER A 6 -27.35 11.13 4.98
CA SER A 6 -26.96 9.72 5.12
C SER A 6 -25.47 9.46 4.86
N LEU A 7 -24.85 10.19 3.93
CA LEU A 7 -23.41 10.07 3.69
C LEU A 7 -22.56 10.71 4.79
N TRP A 8 -23.05 11.78 5.41
CA TRP A 8 -22.43 12.33 6.62
C TRP A 8 -22.47 11.33 7.77
N VAL A 9 -23.62 10.69 8.01
CA VAL A 9 -23.73 9.64 9.04
C VAL A 9 -22.78 8.49 8.74
N ALA A 10 -22.73 8.02 7.49
CA ALA A 10 -21.81 6.96 7.09
C ALA A 10 -20.33 7.34 7.34
N LEU A 11 -19.94 8.56 6.99
CA LEU A 11 -18.58 9.07 7.24
C LEU A 11 -18.26 9.13 8.74
N ILE A 12 -19.17 9.65 9.56
CA ILE A 12 -18.98 9.72 11.02
C ILE A 12 -18.84 8.33 11.61
N VAL A 13 -19.72 7.39 11.25
CA VAL A 13 -19.62 6.00 11.70
C VAL A 13 -18.30 5.37 11.28
N ALA A 14 -17.90 5.55 10.02
CA ALA A 14 -16.63 5.05 9.49
C ALA A 14 -15.41 5.63 10.24
N VAL A 15 -15.43 6.91 10.61
CA VAL A 15 -14.39 7.57 11.42
C VAL A 15 -14.35 7.02 12.83
N ILE A 16 -15.49 6.89 13.50
CA ILE A 16 -15.57 6.33 14.87
C ILE A 16 -15.02 4.91 14.89
N LEU A 17 -15.42 4.06 13.95
CA LEU A 17 -14.90 2.69 13.85
C LEU A 17 -13.38 2.66 13.68
N ARG A 18 -12.81 3.54 12.87
CA ARG A 18 -11.35 3.65 12.69
C ARG A 18 -10.65 4.08 13.97
N LEU A 19 -11.17 5.09 14.67
CA LEU A 19 -10.59 5.55 15.95
C LEU A 19 -10.60 4.46 17.01
N VAL A 20 -11.69 3.69 17.10
CA VAL A 20 -11.76 2.51 17.97
C VAL A 20 -10.68 1.50 17.57
N ILE A 21 -10.65 1.08 16.31
CA ILE A 21 -9.66 0.10 15.83
C ILE A 21 -8.23 0.58 16.11
N MET A 22 -7.90 1.83 15.82
CA MET A 22 -6.56 2.40 16.05
C MET A 22 -6.08 2.21 17.49
N GLY A 23 -6.96 2.48 18.48
CA GLY A 23 -6.63 2.43 19.90
C GLY A 23 -6.60 1.03 20.52
N PHE A 24 -7.20 0.04 19.87
CA PHE A 24 -7.29 -1.34 20.36
C PHE A 24 -6.42 -2.34 19.61
N THR A 25 -5.62 -1.88 18.64
CA THR A 25 -4.79 -2.76 17.82
C THR A 25 -3.37 -2.25 17.63
N PHE A 26 -2.42 -3.17 17.50
CA PHE A 26 -1.01 -2.86 17.29
C PHE A 26 -0.31 -3.94 16.47
N HIS A 27 0.60 -3.52 15.60
CA HIS A 27 1.51 -4.41 14.88
C HIS A 27 2.96 -3.91 14.99
N PRO A 28 3.97 -4.78 15.11
CA PRO A 28 5.38 -4.39 15.20
C PRO A 28 5.90 -3.51 14.05
N ASP A 29 5.36 -3.64 12.83
CA ASP A 29 5.71 -2.75 11.70
C ASP A 29 5.46 -1.27 12.01
N LEU A 30 4.47 -0.95 12.85
CA LEU A 30 4.25 0.44 13.30
C LEU A 30 5.46 0.92 14.10
N SER A 31 6.00 0.10 15.00
CA SER A 31 7.23 0.42 15.75
C SER A 31 8.40 0.72 14.82
N GLY A 32 8.63 -0.14 13.82
CA GLY A 32 9.71 0.09 12.84
C GLY A 32 9.58 1.45 12.14
N GLN A 33 8.37 1.82 11.72
CA GLN A 33 8.09 3.09 11.06
C GLN A 33 8.29 4.30 12.00
N VAL A 34 7.74 4.24 13.22
CA VAL A 34 7.78 5.38 14.15
C VAL A 34 9.17 5.57 14.76
N LEU A 35 9.91 4.50 15.04
CA LEU A 35 11.28 4.58 15.54
C LEU A 35 12.24 5.12 14.48
N SER A 36 12.05 4.77 13.21
CA SER A 36 12.81 5.38 12.10
C SER A 36 12.51 6.87 11.98
N SER A 37 11.24 7.24 12.06
CA SER A 37 10.76 8.62 11.90
C SER A 37 11.06 9.50 13.11
N TYR A 38 11.28 8.90 14.28
CA TYR A 38 11.66 9.57 15.52
C TYR A 38 12.95 10.37 15.37
N PHE A 39 13.96 9.86 14.65
CA PHE A 39 15.23 10.57 14.50
C PHE A 39 15.07 11.89 13.75
N PHE A 40 14.19 11.95 12.75
CA PHE A 40 13.84 13.22 12.11
C PHE A 40 12.98 14.09 13.05
N GLY A 41 11.88 13.54 13.57
CA GLY A 41 10.90 14.32 14.34
C GLY A 41 11.38 14.83 15.71
N TYR A 42 12.20 14.08 16.44
CA TYR A 42 12.66 14.47 17.79
C TYR A 42 14.12 14.90 17.81
N LYS A 43 14.97 14.34 16.93
CA LYS A 43 16.42 14.61 16.92
C LYS A 43 16.90 15.46 15.75
N ASN A 44 16.00 15.86 14.84
CA ASN A 44 16.32 16.65 13.64
C ASN A 44 17.42 16.02 12.76
N VAL A 45 17.50 14.69 12.75
CA VAL A 45 18.43 13.94 11.89
C VAL A 45 17.86 13.88 10.48
N PHE A 46 18.53 14.55 9.54
CA PHE A 46 18.13 14.55 8.13
C PHE A 46 18.59 13.30 7.37
N ASN A 47 19.88 12.94 7.49
CA ASN A 47 20.42 11.72 6.88
C ASN A 47 20.26 10.52 7.81
N ILE A 48 19.02 10.05 7.93
CA ILE A 48 18.67 8.90 8.77
C ILE A 48 19.41 7.63 8.36
N TYR A 49 19.71 7.43 7.06
CA TYR A 49 20.29 6.17 6.58
C TYR A 49 21.72 5.99 7.10
N ASP A 50 22.57 6.99 6.89
CA ASP A 50 23.94 6.95 7.39
C ASP A 50 23.98 7.06 8.91
N TYR A 51 23.10 7.89 9.51
CA TYR A 51 23.04 8.02 10.96
C TYR A 51 22.75 6.68 11.64
N LEU A 52 21.76 5.95 11.15
CA LEU A 52 21.30 4.72 11.78
C LEU A 52 22.29 3.57 11.63
N VAL A 53 22.96 3.45 10.48
CA VAL A 53 24.00 2.43 10.27
C VAL A 53 25.25 2.69 11.13
N ASN A 54 25.51 3.95 11.46
CA ASN A 54 26.63 4.35 12.32
C ASN A 54 26.31 4.35 13.82
N LEU A 55 25.10 3.93 14.23
CA LEU A 55 24.80 3.79 15.65
C LEU A 55 25.70 2.74 16.30
N PRO A 56 26.21 2.99 17.53
CA PRO A 56 26.98 1.99 18.26
C PRO A 56 26.19 0.70 18.43
N LYS A 57 26.87 -0.45 18.43
CA LYS A 57 26.25 -1.76 18.72
C LYS A 57 25.58 -1.81 20.10
N THR A 58 25.98 -0.92 21.01
CA THR A 58 25.41 -0.76 22.36
C THR A 58 24.16 0.12 22.38
N HIS A 59 23.80 0.78 21.28
CA HIS A 59 22.61 1.63 21.22
C HIS A 59 21.34 0.76 21.33
N PRO A 60 20.34 1.14 22.17
CA PRO A 60 19.17 0.30 22.43
C PRO A 60 18.39 -0.14 21.18
N LEU A 61 18.20 0.77 20.22
CA LEU A 61 17.57 0.44 18.92
C LEU A 61 18.30 -0.71 18.21
N VAL A 62 19.64 -0.66 18.18
CA VAL A 62 20.47 -1.64 17.47
C VAL A 62 20.36 -3.00 18.18
N GLN A 63 20.38 -3.01 19.51
CA GLN A 63 20.29 -4.24 20.30
C GLN A 63 18.93 -4.93 20.20
N ASN A 64 17.83 -4.15 20.23
CA ASN A 64 16.49 -4.70 20.34
C ASN A 64 15.77 -4.90 18.99
N PHE A 65 16.08 -4.07 17.98
CA PHE A 65 15.40 -4.09 16.68
C PHE A 65 16.35 -4.34 15.50
N GLY A 66 17.66 -4.10 15.71
CA GLY A 66 18.61 -4.02 14.61
C GLY A 66 18.37 -2.82 13.70
N VAL A 67 19.22 -2.68 12.68
CA VAL A 67 19.17 -1.56 11.73
C VAL A 67 18.95 -2.03 10.28
N GLY A 68 19.10 -3.33 10.00
CA GLY A 68 18.90 -3.88 8.64
C GLY A 68 17.45 -3.84 8.15
N ASP A 69 16.49 -3.81 9.07
CA ASP A 69 15.13 -4.27 8.79
C ASP A 69 14.04 -3.23 8.97
N ILE A 70 14.33 -2.13 9.65
CA ILE A 70 13.32 -1.16 10.09
C ILE A 70 13.25 0.11 9.24
N PHE A 71 14.26 0.39 8.39
CA PHE A 71 14.29 1.61 7.56
C PHE A 71 14.61 1.36 6.07
N ILE A 72 13.67 0.69 5.40
CA ILE A 72 13.78 0.25 4.00
C ILE A 72 13.02 1.12 2.98
N TYR A 73 12.51 2.28 3.40
CA TYR A 73 11.66 3.13 2.56
C TYR A 73 12.43 4.34 2.00
N PRO A 74 11.96 4.98 0.92
CA PRO A 74 12.58 6.22 0.46
C PRO A 74 12.32 7.39 1.43
N PRO A 75 13.07 8.50 1.30
CA PRO A 75 13.24 9.49 2.38
C PRO A 75 11.94 10.23 2.74
N LEU A 76 11.06 10.46 1.76
CA LEU A 76 9.83 11.19 1.96
C LEU A 76 8.91 10.51 2.98
N THR A 77 8.96 9.18 3.11
CA THR A 77 8.25 8.46 4.16
C THR A 77 8.63 8.96 5.54
N TYR A 78 9.93 9.02 5.86
CA TYR A 78 10.40 9.39 7.19
C TYR A 78 10.26 10.88 7.48
N PHE A 79 10.42 11.72 6.46
CA PHE A 79 10.18 13.16 6.60
C PHE A 79 8.70 13.46 6.86
N THR A 80 7.80 12.82 6.14
CA THR A 80 6.36 13.00 6.36
C THR A 80 5.94 12.47 7.74
N LEU A 81 6.28 11.22 8.06
CA LEU A 81 5.91 10.62 9.36
C LEU A 81 6.59 11.36 10.52
N GLY A 82 7.86 11.71 10.40
CA GLY A 82 8.59 12.43 11.44
C GLY A 82 8.11 13.88 11.61
N SER A 83 7.62 14.54 10.55
CA SER A 83 6.95 15.84 10.67
C SER A 83 5.64 15.73 11.47
N PHE A 84 4.85 14.68 11.26
CA PHE A 84 3.66 14.42 12.08
C PHE A 84 4.05 14.12 13.53
N LEU A 85 5.11 13.33 13.77
CA LEU A 85 5.61 13.09 15.12
C LEU A 85 6.05 14.40 15.80
N LYS A 86 6.72 15.29 15.08
CA LYS A 86 7.10 16.62 15.60
C LYS A 86 5.87 17.44 16.00
N LEU A 87 4.82 17.41 15.18
CA LEU A 87 3.56 18.11 15.48
C LEU A 87 2.91 17.60 16.78
N PHE A 88 3.06 16.32 17.10
CA PHE A 88 2.50 15.71 18.31
C PHE A 88 3.51 15.59 19.46
N SER A 89 4.71 16.17 19.36
CA SER A 89 5.78 15.97 20.36
C SER A 89 5.50 16.60 21.71
N TRP A 90 4.54 17.52 21.79
CA TRP A 90 4.04 18.10 23.05
C TRP A 90 2.99 17.20 23.73
N ILE A 91 2.46 16.19 23.02
CA ILE A 91 1.49 15.22 23.56
C ILE A 91 2.17 13.88 23.84
N ILE A 92 2.92 13.34 22.87
CA ILE A 92 3.61 12.05 23.02
C ILE A 92 4.99 12.34 23.59
N PRO A 93 5.27 11.98 24.85
CA PRO A 93 6.56 12.27 25.46
C PRO A 93 7.68 11.49 24.77
N GLU A 94 8.86 12.09 24.66
CA GLU A 94 10.03 11.43 24.05
C GLU A 94 10.33 10.07 24.71
N LYS A 95 10.10 9.97 26.02
CA LYS A 95 10.24 8.75 26.81
C LYS A 95 9.49 7.54 26.21
N PHE A 96 8.34 7.75 25.58
CA PHE A 96 7.61 6.66 24.90
C PHE A 96 8.48 5.95 23.86
N PHE A 97 9.21 6.72 23.04
CA PHE A 97 10.09 6.18 22.01
C PHE A 97 11.35 5.57 22.61
N LEU A 98 11.91 6.17 23.66
CA LEU A 98 13.09 5.66 24.36
C LEU A 98 12.81 4.32 25.04
N ASP A 99 11.67 4.20 25.73
CA ASP A 99 11.22 2.95 26.35
C ASP A 99 11.01 1.87 25.28
N LEU A 100 10.31 2.21 24.18
CA LEU A 100 10.09 1.30 23.07
C LEU A 100 11.42 0.82 22.44
N MET A 101 12.35 1.74 22.17
CA MET A 101 13.70 1.41 21.67
C MET A 101 14.50 0.53 22.62
N SER A 102 14.25 0.65 23.93
CA SER A 102 14.92 -0.12 24.98
C SER A 102 14.33 -1.52 25.17
N GLY A 103 13.36 -1.91 24.33
CA GLY A 103 12.75 -3.24 24.38
C GLY A 103 11.65 -3.36 25.45
N VAL A 104 11.21 -2.24 26.04
CA VAL A 104 10.04 -2.25 26.93
C VAL A 104 8.83 -2.71 26.13
N SER A 105 8.10 -3.69 26.67
CA SER A 105 6.89 -4.19 26.04
C SER A 105 5.92 -3.05 25.76
N VAL A 106 5.49 -2.91 24.50
CA VAL A 106 4.58 -1.83 24.09
C VAL A 106 3.30 -1.83 24.92
N TYR A 107 2.84 -3.01 25.36
CA TYR A 107 1.59 -3.22 26.09
C TYR A 107 1.59 -2.68 27.53
N VAL A 108 2.76 -2.34 28.08
CA VAL A 108 2.88 -1.73 29.42
C VAL A 108 3.17 -0.22 29.34
N LEU A 109 3.30 0.34 28.14
CA LEU A 109 3.56 1.77 27.99
C LEU A 109 2.34 2.60 28.42
N PRO A 110 2.56 3.73 29.12
CA PRO A 110 1.47 4.57 29.60
C PRO A 110 0.68 5.16 28.41
N ASN A 111 -0.64 5.25 28.58
CA ASN A 111 -1.56 5.81 27.59
C ASN A 111 -1.45 5.17 26.19
N LEU A 112 -1.12 3.88 26.11
CA LEU A 112 -0.88 3.19 24.85
C LEU A 112 -1.97 3.42 23.81
N SER A 113 -3.25 3.18 24.15
CA SER A 113 -4.36 3.34 23.20
C SER A 113 -4.45 4.75 22.62
N PHE A 114 -4.23 5.77 23.47
CA PHE A 114 -4.24 7.16 23.01
C PHE A 114 -3.04 7.47 22.11
N ASN A 115 -1.84 7.00 22.49
CA ASN A 115 -0.64 7.14 21.66
C ASN A 115 -0.81 6.43 20.30
N LEU A 116 -1.41 5.24 20.26
CA LEU A 116 -1.69 4.52 19.01
C LEU A 116 -2.65 5.29 18.10
N ILE A 117 -3.69 5.92 18.67
CA ILE A 117 -4.59 6.80 17.91
C ILE A 117 -3.80 7.96 17.29
N LEU A 118 -2.96 8.65 18.07
CA LEU A 118 -2.16 9.78 17.57
C LEU A 118 -1.16 9.36 16.49
N LEU A 119 -0.49 8.22 16.67
CA LEU A 119 0.47 7.69 15.70
C LEU A 119 -0.18 7.30 14.36
N LYS A 120 -1.45 6.86 14.38
CA LYS A 120 -2.22 6.46 13.20
C LYS A 120 -3.12 7.58 12.64
N LEU A 121 -3.27 8.69 13.36
CA LEU A 121 -4.15 9.80 12.99
C LEU A 121 -3.85 10.41 11.61
N PRO A 122 -2.58 10.59 11.18
CA PRO A 122 -2.29 11.09 9.84
C PRO A 122 -2.94 10.24 8.73
N TYR A 123 -3.02 8.92 8.93
CA TYR A 123 -3.60 8.00 7.96
C TYR A 123 -5.11 8.18 7.80
N LEU A 124 -5.82 8.65 8.85
CA LEU A 124 -7.25 8.93 8.79
C LEU A 124 -7.58 10.05 7.80
N LEU A 125 -6.77 11.11 7.81
CA LEU A 125 -6.96 12.25 6.90
C LEU A 125 -6.77 11.82 5.44
N ILE A 126 -5.74 11.01 5.19
CA ILE A 126 -5.44 10.44 3.88
C ILE A 126 -6.56 9.48 3.43
N ASP A 127 -7.09 8.67 4.33
CA ASP A 127 -8.19 7.74 4.06
C ASP A 127 -9.50 8.45 3.71
N ILE A 128 -9.84 9.54 4.41
CA ILE A 128 -10.98 10.38 4.05
C ILE A 128 -10.76 11.02 2.67
N GLY A 129 -9.55 11.55 2.43
CA GLY A 129 -9.15 12.08 1.12
C GLY A 129 -9.31 11.05 0.00
N MET A 130 -8.95 9.79 0.25
CA MET A 130 -9.12 8.68 -0.69
C MET A 130 -10.60 8.43 -1.03
N ALA A 131 -11.50 8.45 -0.04
CA ALA A 131 -12.93 8.29 -0.26
C ALA A 131 -13.47 9.33 -1.26
N PHE A 132 -13.07 10.59 -1.08
CA PHE A 132 -13.47 11.68 -1.98
C PHE A 132 -12.78 11.58 -3.35
N ALA A 133 -11.50 11.21 -3.38
CA ALA A 133 -10.75 11.02 -4.62
C ALA A 133 -11.41 9.93 -5.49
N LEU A 134 -11.74 8.77 -4.90
CA LEU A 134 -12.45 7.70 -5.60
C LEU A 134 -13.82 8.13 -6.12
N ALA A 135 -14.62 8.79 -5.27
CA ALA A 135 -15.91 9.31 -5.69
C ALA A 135 -15.79 10.28 -6.88
N SER A 136 -14.73 11.10 -6.94
CA SER A 136 -14.52 12.07 -8.01
C SER A 136 -14.18 11.47 -9.38
N LEU A 137 -13.82 10.18 -9.42
CA LEU A 137 -13.57 9.47 -10.68
C LEU A 137 -14.83 9.16 -11.47
N PHE A 138 -16.01 9.23 -10.83
CA PHE A 138 -17.30 8.93 -11.47
C PHE A 138 -18.10 10.21 -11.74
N ASP A 139 -18.95 10.17 -12.77
CA ASP A 139 -19.82 11.30 -13.12
C ASP A 139 -21.25 11.11 -12.58
N GLU A 140 -21.78 9.88 -12.67
CA GLU A 140 -23.09 9.52 -12.12
C GLU A 140 -23.09 9.56 -10.58
N GLU A 141 -24.04 10.28 -9.98
CA GLU A 141 -24.11 10.46 -8.52
C GLU A 141 -24.23 9.12 -7.76
N LYS A 142 -24.97 8.16 -8.33
CA LYS A 142 -25.09 6.80 -7.78
C LYS A 142 -23.74 6.10 -7.69
N GLN A 143 -22.90 6.23 -8.72
CA GLN A 143 -21.55 5.63 -8.74
C GLN A 143 -20.62 6.33 -7.75
N LYS A 144 -20.65 7.67 -7.67
CA LYS A 144 -19.88 8.43 -6.68
C LYS A 144 -20.21 7.97 -5.25
N LYS A 145 -21.50 7.83 -4.95
CA LYS A 145 -22.00 7.33 -3.67
C LYS A 145 -21.47 5.93 -3.37
N TRP A 146 -21.53 5.01 -4.33
CA TRP A 146 -21.03 3.64 -4.11
C TRP A 146 -19.52 3.59 -3.92
N ALA A 147 -18.74 4.30 -4.73
CA ALA A 147 -17.29 4.36 -4.56
C ALA A 147 -16.91 4.92 -3.18
N PHE A 148 -17.60 5.97 -2.73
CA PHE A 148 -17.42 6.55 -1.40
C PHE A 148 -17.74 5.56 -0.29
N LEU A 149 -18.93 4.92 -0.33
CA LEU A 149 -19.37 3.99 0.71
C LEU A 149 -18.50 2.72 0.76
N LEU A 150 -18.18 2.14 -0.40
CA LEU A 150 -17.31 0.97 -0.49
C LEU A 150 -15.93 1.23 0.11
N TRP A 151 -15.37 2.43 -0.12
CA TRP A 151 -14.11 2.82 0.50
C TRP A 151 -14.23 3.01 2.01
N LEU A 152 -15.25 3.75 2.47
CA LEU A 152 -15.45 3.98 3.91
C LEU A 152 -15.57 2.69 4.71
N PHE A 153 -16.16 1.65 4.13
CA PHE A 153 -16.34 0.35 4.78
C PHE A 153 -15.43 -0.75 4.22
N ASN A 154 -14.31 -0.38 3.59
CA ASN A 154 -13.37 -1.35 3.04
C ASN A 154 -12.67 -2.13 4.17
N PRO A 155 -12.84 -3.47 4.26
CA PRO A 155 -12.20 -4.28 5.31
C PRO A 155 -10.66 -4.24 5.22
N VAL A 156 -10.11 -4.06 4.01
CA VAL A 156 -8.65 -4.02 3.80
C VAL A 156 -8.05 -2.77 4.45
N THR A 157 -8.72 -1.62 4.38
CA THR A 157 -8.24 -0.38 5.02
C THR A 157 -8.35 -0.46 6.54
N PHE A 158 -9.42 -1.05 7.07
CA PHE A 158 -9.55 -1.30 8.51
C PHE A 158 -8.40 -2.17 9.02
N TYR A 159 -8.05 -3.21 8.27
CA TYR A 159 -6.95 -4.10 8.60
C TYR A 159 -5.57 -3.45 8.44
N ALA A 160 -5.16 -3.14 7.20
CA ALA A 160 -3.80 -2.74 6.90
C ALA A 160 -3.48 -1.35 7.48
N THR A 161 -4.33 -0.37 7.22
CA THR A 161 -4.06 1.02 7.64
C THR A 161 -4.28 1.21 9.14
N PHE A 162 -5.42 0.76 9.66
CA PHE A 162 -5.83 1.13 11.03
C PHE A 162 -5.52 0.06 12.07
N SER A 163 -5.59 -1.23 11.72
CA SER A 163 -5.23 -2.28 12.65
C SER A 163 -3.71 -2.40 12.77
N MET A 164 -3.02 -2.59 11.64
CA MET A 164 -1.55 -2.67 11.65
C MET A 164 -0.87 -1.32 11.83
N GLY A 165 -1.44 -0.22 11.31
CA GLY A 165 -0.79 1.09 11.36
C GLY A 165 0.27 1.30 10.28
N VAL A 166 0.12 0.70 9.09
CA VAL A 166 1.08 0.91 7.99
C VAL A 166 0.73 2.11 7.12
N PHE A 167 1.74 2.85 6.68
CA PHE A 167 1.58 4.08 5.88
C PHE A 167 1.19 3.85 4.41
N ASP A 168 1.04 2.60 3.95
CA ASP A 168 0.76 2.23 2.56
C ASP A 168 -0.45 2.94 1.93
N ILE A 169 -1.36 3.51 2.74
CA ILE A 169 -2.47 4.34 2.26
C ILE A 169 -2.00 5.62 1.55
N ILE A 170 -0.84 6.17 1.93
CA ILE A 170 -0.28 7.41 1.38
C ILE A 170 0.09 7.21 -0.11
N PRO A 171 0.99 6.28 -0.48
CA PRO A 171 1.27 6.05 -1.89
C PRO A 171 0.03 5.56 -2.66
N ALA A 172 -0.88 4.82 -2.03
CA ALA A 172 -2.13 4.41 -2.68
C ALA A 172 -2.99 5.62 -3.09
N LEU A 173 -3.15 6.63 -2.22
CA LEU A 173 -3.88 7.87 -2.55
C LEU A 173 -3.28 8.54 -3.78
N PHE A 174 -1.95 8.64 -3.85
CA PHE A 174 -1.27 9.23 -5.00
C PHE A 174 -1.56 8.48 -6.32
N THR A 175 -1.70 7.15 -6.30
CA THR A 175 -2.11 6.41 -7.50
C THR A 175 -3.54 6.72 -7.95
N VAL A 176 -4.46 7.00 -7.01
CA VAL A 176 -5.83 7.42 -7.33
C VAL A 176 -5.90 8.88 -7.78
N LEU A 177 -5.12 9.77 -7.16
CA LEU A 177 -5.00 11.16 -7.59
C LEU A 177 -4.41 11.25 -9.00
N SER A 178 -3.51 10.34 -9.37
CA SER A 178 -3.02 10.21 -10.75
C SER A 178 -4.17 9.98 -11.73
N LEU A 179 -5.09 9.04 -11.44
CA LEU A 179 -6.29 8.83 -12.26
C LEU A 179 -7.19 10.06 -12.30
N PHE A 180 -7.35 10.77 -11.18
CA PHE A 180 -8.17 11.98 -11.11
C PHE A 180 -7.65 13.07 -12.05
N PHE A 181 -6.34 13.35 -12.03
CA PHE A 181 -5.75 14.34 -12.93
C PHE A 181 -5.73 13.88 -14.38
N ALA A 182 -5.51 12.58 -14.64
CA ALA A 182 -5.63 12.02 -15.99
C ALA A 182 -7.05 12.17 -16.54
N LYS A 183 -8.11 11.93 -15.73
CA LYS A 183 -9.51 12.18 -16.11
C LYS A 183 -9.75 13.64 -16.48
N LYS A 184 -9.07 14.58 -15.81
CA LYS A 184 -9.07 16.01 -16.14
C LYS A 184 -8.14 16.37 -17.32
N LYS A 185 -7.61 15.38 -18.03
CA LYS A 185 -6.67 15.53 -19.16
C LYS A 185 -5.34 16.22 -18.80
N ASN A 186 -4.97 16.23 -17.51
CA ASN A 186 -3.69 16.75 -17.06
C ASN A 186 -2.72 15.60 -16.78
N LEU A 187 -2.06 15.11 -17.84
CA LEU A 187 -1.12 13.98 -17.75
C LEU A 187 0.17 14.32 -17.01
N TYR A 188 0.61 15.58 -17.04
CA TYR A 188 1.79 16.03 -16.28
C TYR A 188 1.55 15.88 -14.78
N LEU A 189 0.43 16.39 -14.29
CA LEU A 189 0.10 16.29 -12.87
C LEU A 189 -0.24 14.84 -12.48
N ALA A 190 -0.83 14.06 -13.38
CA ALA A 190 -1.01 12.62 -13.18
C ALA A 190 0.33 11.90 -12.98
N ALA A 191 1.36 12.25 -13.76
CA ALA A 191 2.71 11.70 -13.64
C ALA A 191 3.41 12.17 -12.36
N VAL A 192 3.28 13.46 -12.00
CA VAL A 192 3.80 13.99 -10.72
C VAL A 192 3.19 13.23 -9.54
N MET A 193 1.89 12.92 -9.54
CA MET A 193 1.28 12.12 -8.48
C MET A 193 1.90 10.72 -8.37
N ILE A 194 2.15 10.03 -9.49
CA ILE A 194 2.86 8.74 -9.47
C ILE A 194 4.27 8.89 -8.87
N SER A 195 4.99 9.93 -9.27
CA SER A 195 6.32 10.22 -8.74
C SER A 195 6.34 10.45 -7.23
N LEU A 196 5.36 11.22 -6.73
CA LEU A 196 5.20 11.46 -5.30
C LEU A 196 4.85 10.17 -4.55
N GLY A 197 3.98 9.33 -5.10
CA GLY A 197 3.72 7.99 -4.55
C GLY A 197 4.99 7.13 -4.49
N ALA A 198 5.80 7.14 -5.56
CA ALA A 198 7.06 6.42 -5.64
C ALA A 198 8.08 6.86 -4.57
N ALA A 199 8.03 8.13 -4.17
CA ALA A 199 8.87 8.69 -3.11
C ALA A 199 8.48 8.18 -1.70
N TYR A 200 7.31 7.59 -1.51
CA TYR A 200 6.95 6.88 -0.27
C TYR A 200 7.25 5.38 -0.34
N LYS A 201 7.01 4.77 -1.49
CA LYS A 201 7.23 3.35 -1.75
C LYS A 201 7.34 3.14 -3.24
N GLN A 202 8.26 2.32 -3.74
CA GLN A 202 8.61 2.33 -5.16
C GLN A 202 7.51 1.80 -6.11
N TYR A 203 6.56 0.98 -5.64
CA TYR A 203 5.59 0.30 -6.53
C TYR A 203 4.80 1.23 -7.50
N PRO A 204 4.42 2.49 -7.15
CA PRO A 204 3.71 3.37 -8.06
C PRO A 204 4.51 3.70 -9.31
N ILE A 205 5.84 3.67 -9.29
CA ILE A 205 6.66 4.05 -10.46
C ILE A 205 6.39 3.14 -11.66
N PHE A 206 6.02 1.88 -11.42
CA PHE A 206 5.62 0.93 -12.46
C PHE A 206 4.29 1.30 -13.14
N LEU A 207 3.55 2.27 -12.62
CA LEU A 207 2.34 2.80 -13.26
C LEU A 207 2.64 3.96 -14.21
N LEU A 208 3.81 4.60 -14.09
CA LEU A 208 4.19 5.77 -14.89
C LEU A 208 4.19 5.51 -16.41
N PRO A 209 4.66 4.35 -16.93
CA PRO A 209 4.62 4.08 -18.36
C PRO A 209 3.23 4.20 -18.98
N PHE A 210 2.17 3.82 -18.26
CA PHE A 210 0.80 3.94 -18.75
C PHE A 210 0.37 5.40 -18.99
N ILE A 211 0.84 6.32 -18.15
CA ILE A 211 0.60 7.76 -18.33
C ILE A 211 1.42 8.30 -19.50
N ILE A 212 2.68 7.88 -19.60
CA ILE A 212 3.56 8.26 -20.72
C ILE A 212 2.92 7.83 -22.03
N PHE A 213 2.42 6.59 -22.16
CA PHE A 213 1.80 6.10 -23.38
C PHE A 213 0.52 6.88 -23.77
N ALA A 214 -0.15 7.52 -22.81
CA ALA A 214 -1.29 8.38 -23.08
C ALA A 214 -0.92 9.75 -23.65
N GLY A 215 0.37 10.13 -23.65
CA GLY A 215 0.87 11.36 -24.25
C GLY A 215 0.69 11.39 -25.77
N LYS A 216 0.37 12.58 -26.29
CA LYS A 216 -0.09 12.78 -27.69
C LYS A 216 1.00 12.57 -28.74
N ASP A 217 2.24 12.92 -28.42
CA ASP A 217 3.39 12.90 -29.33
C ASP A 217 4.68 12.64 -28.54
N PHE A 218 5.80 12.45 -29.24
CA PHE A 218 7.09 12.16 -28.61
C PHE A 218 7.53 13.20 -27.56
N TRP A 219 7.33 14.48 -27.84
CA TRP A 219 7.75 15.57 -26.96
C TRP A 219 6.88 15.66 -25.71
N ASP A 220 5.57 15.43 -25.87
CA ASP A 220 4.64 15.33 -24.76
C ASP A 220 5.02 14.16 -23.84
N ARG A 221 5.34 13.00 -24.42
CA ARG A 221 5.81 11.82 -23.68
C ARG A 221 7.10 12.08 -22.92
N LEU A 222 8.06 12.79 -23.53
CA LEU A 222 9.31 13.18 -22.88
C LEU A 222 9.06 14.12 -21.70
N LYS A 223 8.17 15.11 -21.86
CA LYS A 223 7.77 16.02 -20.77
C LYS A 223 7.06 15.29 -19.64
N ILE A 224 6.12 14.39 -19.94
CA ILE A 224 5.44 13.54 -18.96
C ILE A 224 6.46 12.68 -18.22
N THR A 225 7.43 12.11 -18.93
CA THR A 225 8.52 11.32 -18.33
C THR A 225 9.32 12.17 -17.35
N PHE A 226 9.74 13.38 -17.75
CA PHE A 226 10.46 14.29 -16.86
C PHE A 226 9.63 14.68 -15.63
N CYS A 227 8.36 15.07 -15.81
CA CYS A 227 7.43 15.36 -14.71
C CYS A 227 7.21 14.15 -13.78
N GLY A 228 7.23 12.93 -14.32
CA GLY A 228 7.03 11.68 -13.58
C GLY A 228 8.27 11.17 -12.86
N LEU A 229 9.46 11.59 -13.25
CA LEU A 229 10.71 11.18 -12.61
C LEU A 229 11.26 12.26 -11.67
N ALA A 230 11.09 13.54 -12.00
CA ALA A 230 11.72 14.63 -11.26
C ALA A 230 11.36 14.66 -9.77
N PRO A 231 10.09 14.59 -9.33
CA PRO A 231 9.76 14.61 -7.91
C PRO A 231 10.43 13.48 -7.12
N TYR A 232 10.40 12.24 -7.65
CA TYR A 232 11.06 11.10 -7.04
C TYR A 232 12.58 11.32 -6.95
N LEU A 233 13.21 11.68 -8.07
CA LEU A 233 14.66 11.91 -8.11
C LEU A 233 15.10 13.02 -7.15
N LEU A 234 14.35 14.11 -7.07
CA LEU A 234 14.64 15.22 -6.15
C LEU A 234 14.59 14.77 -4.68
N THR A 235 13.64 13.90 -4.31
CA THR A 235 13.54 13.40 -2.93
C THR A 235 14.67 12.47 -2.54
N ILE A 236 15.24 11.71 -3.49
CA ILE A 236 16.33 10.76 -3.21
C ILE A 236 17.72 11.35 -3.49
N ALA A 237 17.83 12.43 -4.28
CA ALA A 237 19.10 13.02 -4.70
C ALA A 237 20.07 13.29 -3.55
N PRO A 238 19.66 13.85 -2.39
CA PRO A 238 20.57 14.09 -1.27
C PRO A 238 21.20 12.83 -0.67
N PHE A 239 20.64 11.64 -0.95
CA PHE A 239 21.04 10.36 -0.36
C PHE A 239 21.73 9.43 -1.36
N LEU A 240 21.86 9.83 -2.64
CA LEU A 240 22.47 8.98 -3.68
C LEU A 240 23.96 8.69 -3.44
N SER A 241 24.66 9.44 -2.60
CA SER A 241 26.03 9.13 -2.19
C SER A 241 26.09 8.08 -1.08
N SER A 242 25.02 7.90 -0.30
CA SER A 242 24.97 6.97 0.84
C SER A 242 24.87 5.52 0.37
N SER A 243 25.87 4.71 0.73
CA SER A 243 25.81 3.25 0.53
C SER A 243 24.69 2.62 1.36
N ALA A 244 24.43 3.14 2.57
CA ALA A 244 23.34 2.69 3.43
C ALA A 244 21.98 2.90 2.75
N PHE A 245 21.73 4.09 2.21
CA PHE A 245 20.51 4.39 1.46
C PHE A 245 20.29 3.41 0.31
N LYS A 246 21.32 3.21 -0.53
CA LYS A 246 21.23 2.28 -1.68
C LYS A 246 20.87 0.87 -1.25
N TYR A 247 21.55 0.36 -0.25
CA TYR A 247 21.33 -0.98 0.27
C TYR A 247 19.92 -1.16 0.86
N MET A 248 19.48 -0.21 1.69
CA MET A 248 18.19 -0.33 2.38
C MET A 248 16.99 -0.15 1.46
N VAL A 249 17.06 0.79 0.50
CA VAL A 249 15.92 1.15 -0.36
C VAL A 249 15.85 0.31 -1.64
N PHE A 250 16.98 -0.14 -2.17
CA PHE A 250 17.04 -0.93 -3.42
C PHE A 250 17.49 -2.38 -3.21
N GLY A 251 17.64 -2.84 -1.97
CA GLY A 251 18.05 -4.20 -1.63
C GLY A 251 16.98 -5.27 -1.88
N ALA A 252 17.28 -6.52 -1.51
CA ALA A 252 16.45 -7.70 -1.82
C ALA A 252 14.97 -7.56 -1.40
N LYS A 253 14.69 -6.85 -0.31
CA LYS A 253 13.31 -6.66 0.19
C LYS A 253 12.42 -5.86 -0.75
N SER A 254 12.97 -4.95 -1.57
CA SER A 254 12.21 -4.23 -2.59
C SER A 254 12.11 -4.98 -3.92
N GLN A 255 12.75 -6.16 -4.03
CA GLN A 255 12.84 -6.97 -5.25
C GLN A 255 11.96 -8.23 -5.24
N LYS A 256 11.02 -8.36 -4.28
CA LYS A 256 10.18 -9.57 -4.13
C LYS A 256 9.40 -9.97 -5.39
N MET A 257 9.07 -9.02 -6.25
CA MET A 257 8.39 -9.28 -7.53
C MET A 257 9.23 -10.11 -8.52
N PHE A 258 10.53 -10.24 -8.28
CA PHE A 258 11.45 -11.05 -9.08
C PHE A 258 11.77 -12.42 -8.43
N TYR A 259 11.13 -12.81 -7.32
CA TYR A 259 11.43 -14.08 -6.65
C TYR A 259 10.95 -15.31 -7.42
N MET A 260 9.84 -15.20 -8.15
CA MET A 260 9.37 -16.27 -9.02
C MET A 260 10.14 -16.20 -10.35
N GLU A 261 10.84 -17.28 -10.69
CA GLU A 261 11.67 -17.37 -11.89
C GLU A 261 11.40 -18.71 -12.59
N TRP A 262 11.11 -18.66 -13.89
CA TRP A 262 11.07 -19.85 -14.73
C TRP A 262 12.45 -20.05 -15.34
N MET A 263 13.21 -20.99 -14.77
CA MET A 263 14.55 -21.31 -15.23
C MET A 263 14.52 -21.77 -16.70
N VAL A 264 15.28 -21.09 -17.55
CA VAL A 264 15.52 -21.48 -18.95
C VAL A 264 16.80 -22.30 -19.02
N THR A 265 17.80 -21.92 -18.22
CA THR A 265 19.04 -22.66 -18.00
C THR A 265 19.30 -22.78 -16.50
N ALA A 266 20.48 -23.23 -16.08
CA ALA A 266 20.86 -23.23 -14.67
C ALA A 266 21.18 -21.83 -14.11
N ALA A 267 21.48 -20.84 -14.96
CA ALA A 267 21.92 -19.51 -14.56
C ALA A 267 20.96 -18.38 -14.99
N GLU A 268 20.03 -18.67 -15.90
CA GLU A 268 19.12 -17.68 -16.49
C GLU A 268 17.69 -18.19 -16.42
N GLY A 269 16.76 -17.27 -16.14
CA GLY A 269 15.35 -17.54 -16.17
C GLY A 269 14.52 -16.32 -16.56
N VAL A 270 13.24 -16.59 -16.77
CA VAL A 270 12.22 -15.59 -17.11
C VAL A 270 11.41 -15.28 -15.87
N TYR A 271 11.41 -14.02 -15.45
CA TYR A 271 10.55 -13.55 -14.37
C TYR A 271 9.11 -13.37 -14.86
N PRO A 272 8.12 -14.16 -14.38
CA PRO A 272 6.74 -14.08 -14.86
C PRO A 272 6.11 -12.71 -14.62
N TYR A 273 6.47 -12.06 -13.51
CA TYR A 273 6.08 -10.68 -13.22
C TYR A 273 6.52 -9.72 -14.32
N LEU A 274 7.81 -9.71 -14.65
CA LEU A 274 8.36 -8.79 -15.66
C LEU A 274 7.77 -9.08 -17.04
N LEU A 275 7.67 -10.36 -17.40
CA LEU A 275 7.05 -10.80 -18.65
C LEU A 275 5.62 -10.26 -18.77
N GLY A 276 4.78 -10.48 -17.76
CA GLY A 276 3.40 -9.99 -17.77
C GLY A 276 3.31 -8.47 -17.80
N VAL A 277 4.16 -7.75 -17.04
CA VAL A 277 4.17 -6.28 -17.03
C VAL A 277 4.51 -5.73 -18.42
N VAL A 278 5.50 -6.31 -19.10
CA VAL A 278 5.86 -5.96 -20.48
C VAL A 278 4.68 -6.20 -21.42
N PHE A 279 3.96 -7.33 -21.31
CA PHE A 279 2.75 -7.56 -22.11
C PHE A 279 1.67 -6.49 -21.89
N ILE A 280 1.40 -6.12 -20.63
CA ILE A 280 0.42 -5.08 -20.31
C ILE A 280 0.88 -3.73 -20.86
N TYR A 281 2.18 -3.40 -20.77
CA TYR A 281 2.74 -2.18 -21.37
C TYR A 281 2.59 -2.15 -22.89
N LEU A 282 2.92 -3.23 -23.59
CA LEU A 282 2.75 -3.32 -25.05
C LEU A 282 1.28 -3.18 -25.46
N HIS A 283 0.37 -3.79 -24.70
CA HIS A 283 -1.06 -3.61 -24.91
C HIS A 283 -1.49 -2.16 -24.67
N ALA A 284 -1.02 -1.52 -23.60
CA ALA A 284 -1.35 -0.13 -23.28
C ALA A 284 -0.80 0.86 -24.31
N PHE A 285 0.42 0.63 -24.81
CA PHE A 285 1.05 1.44 -25.85
C PHE A 285 0.24 1.47 -27.15
N ARG A 286 -0.45 0.37 -27.49
CA ARG A 286 -1.32 0.24 -28.67
C ARG A 286 -2.79 0.56 -28.39
N ALA A 287 -3.12 0.98 -27.16
CA ALA A 287 -4.51 1.17 -26.77
C ALA A 287 -5.13 2.40 -27.42
N SER A 288 -6.28 2.24 -28.06
CA SER A 288 -7.18 3.36 -28.33
C SER A 288 -7.75 3.89 -27.01
N HIS A 289 -7.91 5.21 -26.90
CA HIS A 289 -8.48 5.87 -25.71
C HIS A 289 -7.72 5.55 -24.40
N PRO A 290 -6.38 5.78 -24.35
CA PRO A 290 -5.53 5.34 -23.25
C PRO A 290 -5.93 5.96 -21.91
N ILE A 291 -6.38 7.22 -21.89
CA ILE A 291 -6.81 7.91 -20.67
C ILE A 291 -8.04 7.22 -20.06
N GLN A 292 -9.04 6.87 -20.87
CA GLN A 292 -10.27 6.21 -20.42
C GLN A 292 -9.99 4.79 -19.88
N LYS A 293 -8.95 4.12 -20.41
CA LYS A 293 -8.54 2.78 -20.02
C LYS A 293 -7.50 2.76 -18.90
N LEU A 294 -6.98 3.91 -18.45
CA LEU A 294 -5.85 3.98 -17.53
C LEU A 294 -6.06 3.21 -16.22
N TRP A 295 -7.25 3.32 -15.62
CA TRP A 295 -7.59 2.58 -14.40
C TRP A 295 -7.57 1.06 -14.60
N LYS A 296 -7.87 0.56 -15.81
CA LYS A 296 -7.80 -0.86 -16.14
C LYS A 296 -6.37 -1.35 -16.20
N TYR A 297 -5.45 -0.52 -16.69
CA TYR A 297 -4.02 -0.84 -16.69
C TYR A 297 -3.44 -0.84 -15.29
N TYR A 298 -3.87 0.10 -14.43
CA TYR A 298 -3.46 0.11 -13.02
C TYR A 298 -3.97 -1.14 -12.30
N LEU A 299 -5.26 -1.47 -12.46
CA LEU A 299 -5.84 -2.69 -11.91
C LEU A 299 -5.12 -3.93 -12.45
N GLY A 300 -4.92 -4.00 -13.76
CA GLY A 300 -4.26 -5.13 -14.42
C GLY A 300 -2.83 -5.35 -13.94
N TYR A 301 -2.07 -4.27 -13.73
CA TYR A 301 -0.75 -4.32 -13.12
C TYR A 301 -0.78 -4.95 -11.72
N PHE A 302 -1.70 -4.52 -10.86
CA PHE A 302 -1.80 -5.09 -9.52
C PHE A 302 -2.32 -6.52 -9.52
N LEU A 303 -3.31 -6.86 -10.34
CA LEU A 303 -3.80 -8.24 -10.50
C LEU A 303 -2.65 -9.17 -10.89
N LEU A 304 -1.81 -8.76 -11.85
CA LEU A 304 -0.60 -9.51 -12.20
C LEU A 304 0.38 -9.59 -11.03
N LEU A 305 0.71 -8.46 -10.38
CA LEU A 305 1.63 -8.43 -9.24
C LEU A 305 1.22 -9.45 -8.18
N PHE A 306 -0.04 -9.44 -7.74
CA PHE A 306 -0.53 -10.36 -6.72
C PHE A 306 -0.70 -11.80 -7.22
N ALA A 307 -0.85 -12.03 -8.53
CA ALA A 307 -0.94 -13.38 -9.08
C ALA A 307 0.40 -14.15 -9.05
N VAL A 308 1.54 -13.46 -9.20
CA VAL A 308 2.85 -14.11 -9.38
C VAL A 308 3.93 -13.69 -8.39
N THR A 309 3.59 -12.87 -7.39
CA THR A 309 4.56 -12.39 -6.38
C THR A 309 4.23 -12.96 -5.00
N HIS A 310 5.25 -13.27 -4.20
CA HIS A 310 5.05 -13.46 -2.77
C HIS A 310 4.89 -12.08 -2.09
N TYR A 311 3.67 -11.78 -1.64
CA TYR A 311 3.33 -10.50 -1.02
C TYR A 311 2.99 -10.64 0.46
N HIS A 312 3.22 -9.55 1.21
CA HIS A 312 2.68 -9.41 2.55
C HIS A 312 1.21 -8.94 2.49
N PRO A 313 0.35 -9.34 3.45
CA PRO A 313 -1.08 -9.04 3.37
C PRO A 313 -1.39 -7.54 3.26
N GLN A 314 -0.67 -6.67 3.96
CA GLN A 314 -0.91 -5.23 3.92
C GLN A 314 -0.74 -4.60 2.53
N TRP A 315 -0.03 -5.25 1.59
CA TRP A 315 0.11 -4.76 0.22
C TRP A 315 -1.22 -4.78 -0.54
N PHE A 316 -2.19 -5.60 -0.12
CA PHE A 316 -3.51 -5.67 -0.77
C PHE A 316 -4.27 -4.33 -0.75
N LEU A 317 -3.85 -3.40 0.13
CA LEU A 317 -4.31 -2.02 0.12
C LEU A 317 -4.03 -1.31 -1.22
N TRP A 318 -2.96 -1.67 -1.94
CA TRP A 318 -2.59 -1.05 -3.21
C TRP A 318 -3.60 -1.32 -4.32
N ILE A 319 -4.15 -2.55 -4.38
CA ILE A 319 -5.13 -2.95 -5.40
C ILE A 319 -6.56 -2.54 -5.02
N SER A 320 -6.85 -2.43 -3.72
CA SER A 320 -8.17 -2.12 -3.17
C SER A 320 -8.93 -0.97 -3.85
N PRO A 321 -8.35 0.23 -4.07
CA PRO A 321 -9.07 1.32 -4.75
C PRO A 321 -9.48 0.94 -6.17
N PHE A 322 -8.69 0.12 -6.86
CA PHE A 322 -8.95 -0.26 -8.25
C PHE A 322 -10.00 -1.36 -8.37
N ILE A 323 -10.10 -2.28 -7.41
CA ILE A 323 -11.22 -3.23 -7.30
C ILE A 323 -12.53 -2.46 -7.05
N ILE A 324 -12.52 -1.44 -6.19
CA ILE A 324 -13.69 -0.59 -5.98
C ILE A 324 -14.09 0.14 -7.28
N ILE A 325 -13.11 0.66 -8.02
CA ILE A 325 -13.38 1.29 -9.33
C ILE A 325 -14.01 0.28 -10.29
N GLU A 326 -13.45 -0.94 -10.37
CA GLU A 326 -13.96 -2.04 -11.20
C GLU A 326 -15.43 -2.34 -10.89
N LEU A 327 -15.73 -2.61 -9.60
CA LEU A 327 -17.06 -2.97 -9.14
C LEU A 327 -18.10 -1.92 -9.53
N VAL A 328 -17.77 -0.64 -9.30
CA VAL A 328 -18.67 0.48 -9.58
C VAL A 328 -18.81 0.74 -11.08
N ALA A 329 -17.70 0.68 -11.84
CA ALA A 329 -17.70 0.91 -13.28
C ALA A 329 -18.42 -0.20 -14.06
N ASN A 330 -18.25 -1.46 -13.63
CA ASN A 330 -18.90 -2.62 -14.24
C ASN A 330 -20.25 -2.96 -13.60
N ARG A 331 -20.79 -2.10 -12.73
CA ARG A 331 -22.10 -2.25 -12.08
C ARG A 331 -22.25 -3.63 -11.43
N TRP A 332 -21.24 -4.04 -10.65
CA TRP A 332 -21.20 -5.26 -9.86
C TRP A 332 -21.19 -6.57 -10.66
N ARG A 333 -20.94 -6.52 -11.99
CA ARG A 333 -20.90 -7.70 -12.85
C ARG A 333 -19.92 -8.77 -12.33
N ASN A 334 -18.76 -8.33 -11.84
CA ASN A 334 -17.67 -9.20 -11.42
C ASN A 334 -17.64 -9.43 -9.90
N LEU A 335 -18.72 -9.09 -9.19
CA LEU A 335 -18.81 -9.17 -7.72
C LEU A 335 -18.30 -10.50 -7.14
N TRP A 336 -18.68 -11.64 -7.72
CA TRP A 336 -18.27 -12.95 -7.22
C TRP A 336 -16.77 -13.21 -7.37
N LEU A 337 -16.15 -12.66 -8.41
CA LEU A 337 -14.70 -12.73 -8.61
C LEU A 337 -13.99 -11.86 -7.57
N ASP A 338 -14.47 -10.65 -7.34
CA ASP A 338 -13.90 -9.75 -6.32
C ASP A 338 -14.07 -10.30 -4.90
N LEU A 339 -15.21 -10.92 -4.60
CA LEU A 339 -15.44 -11.62 -3.33
C LEU A 339 -14.53 -12.83 -3.18
N THR A 340 -14.21 -13.53 -4.26
CA THR A 340 -13.24 -14.64 -4.23
C THR A 340 -11.83 -14.13 -3.96
N LEU A 341 -11.41 -13.03 -4.59
CA LEU A 341 -10.13 -12.38 -4.27
C LEU A 341 -10.06 -11.96 -2.80
N LEU A 342 -11.15 -11.35 -2.28
CA LEU A 342 -11.24 -10.94 -0.89
C LEU A 342 -11.21 -12.14 0.07
N ALA A 343 -11.93 -13.23 -0.23
CA ALA A 343 -11.93 -14.44 0.58
C ALA A 343 -10.55 -15.10 0.62
N CYS A 344 -9.87 -15.20 -0.52
CA CYS A 344 -8.50 -15.69 -0.60
C CYS A 344 -7.55 -14.79 0.21
N TYR A 345 -7.71 -13.46 0.12
CA TYR A 345 -6.94 -12.51 0.91
C TYR A 345 -7.16 -12.70 2.42
N VAL A 346 -8.41 -12.83 2.88
CA VAL A 346 -8.74 -13.08 4.29
C VAL A 346 -8.13 -14.40 4.75
N PHE A 347 -8.23 -15.47 3.96
CA PHE A 347 -7.58 -16.74 4.29
C PHE A 347 -6.06 -16.58 4.42
N ILE A 348 -5.42 -15.83 3.53
CA ILE A 348 -3.99 -15.54 3.61
C ILE A 348 -3.67 -14.80 4.91
N VAL A 349 -4.39 -13.72 5.25
CA VAL A 349 -4.22 -12.97 6.51
C VAL A 349 -4.31 -13.89 7.72
N LEU A 350 -5.36 -14.72 7.80
CA LEU A 350 -5.58 -15.61 8.93
C LEU A 350 -4.48 -16.67 9.04
N THR A 351 -3.89 -17.09 7.92
CA THR A 351 -2.84 -18.11 7.90
C THR A 351 -1.42 -17.54 7.86
N PHE A 352 -1.26 -16.23 8.02
CA PHE A 352 0.03 -15.61 8.35
C PHE A 352 0.34 -15.73 9.86
N ASP A 353 1.45 -15.16 10.30
CA ASP A 353 1.83 -15.14 11.72
C ASP A 353 0.74 -14.50 12.62
N ASN A 354 0.67 -14.92 13.89
CA ASN A 354 -0.33 -14.42 14.84
C ASN A 354 -0.32 -12.90 14.97
N SER A 355 0.85 -12.26 14.90
CA SER A 355 0.98 -10.80 14.95
C SER A 355 0.17 -10.09 13.86
N LEU A 356 -0.07 -10.73 12.72
CA LEU A 356 -0.83 -10.22 11.58
C LEU A 356 -2.33 -10.54 11.64
N SER A 357 -2.81 -11.25 12.67
CA SER A 357 -4.21 -11.67 12.77
C SER A 357 -4.79 -11.39 14.16
N VAL A 358 -4.87 -12.39 15.02
CA VAL A 358 -5.48 -12.28 16.36
C VAL A 358 -4.59 -11.48 17.30
N GLY A 359 -3.27 -11.61 17.17
CA GLY A 359 -2.28 -10.88 17.96
C GLY A 359 -2.36 -9.37 17.82
N LEU A 360 -2.96 -8.84 16.75
CA LEU A 360 -3.21 -7.40 16.59
C LEU A 360 -3.99 -6.83 17.78
N PHE A 361 -4.90 -7.61 18.37
CA PHE A 361 -5.77 -7.20 19.48
C PHE A 361 -5.13 -7.36 20.86
N ALA A 362 -3.83 -7.65 20.94
CA ALA A 362 -3.11 -7.80 22.21
C ALA A 362 -3.11 -6.53 23.08
N VAL A 363 -3.41 -5.36 22.49
CA VAL A 363 -3.65 -4.11 23.23
C VAL A 363 -4.90 -4.22 24.11
N ALA A 364 -5.96 -4.86 23.62
CA ALA A 364 -7.19 -5.07 24.38
C ALA A 364 -7.07 -6.25 25.36
N ASN A 365 -6.36 -7.32 24.96
CA ASN A 365 -6.12 -8.48 25.79
C ASN A 365 -4.74 -9.09 25.49
N GLN A 366 -3.78 -8.89 26.39
CA GLN A 366 -2.39 -9.30 26.19
C GLN A 366 -2.21 -10.81 25.97
N SER A 367 -3.15 -11.66 26.43
CA SER A 367 -3.08 -13.11 26.20
C SER A 367 -3.14 -13.49 24.72
N LEU A 368 -3.72 -12.62 23.88
CA LEU A 368 -3.82 -12.82 22.43
C LEU A 368 -2.46 -12.77 21.73
N ASN A 369 -1.43 -12.18 22.35
CA ASN A 369 -0.07 -12.24 21.81
C ASN A 369 0.49 -13.67 21.83
N ASN A 370 0.06 -14.48 22.80
CA ASN A 370 0.43 -15.88 22.95
C ASN A 370 -0.55 -16.83 22.25
N PHE A 371 -1.54 -16.31 21.52
CA PHE A 371 -2.43 -17.15 20.71
C PHE A 371 -1.59 -17.95 19.70
N PRO A 372 -1.80 -19.28 19.58
CA PRO A 372 -0.95 -20.11 18.73
C PRO A 372 -0.86 -19.66 17.27
N GLY A 373 -1.90 -18.99 16.76
CA GLY A 373 -2.07 -18.65 15.36
C GLY A 373 -2.98 -19.66 14.64
N ILE A 374 -3.83 -19.16 13.74
CA ILE A 374 -4.76 -20.02 12.98
C ILE A 374 -3.97 -20.93 12.03
N ASP A 375 -2.82 -20.48 11.54
CA ASP A 375 -1.86 -21.28 10.77
C ASP A 375 -1.46 -22.55 11.53
N LYS A 376 -1.03 -22.46 12.80
CA LYS A 376 -0.64 -23.64 13.59
C LYS A 376 -1.83 -24.56 13.88
N LEU A 377 -3.00 -23.98 14.19
CA LEU A 377 -4.22 -24.76 14.43
C LEU A 377 -4.67 -25.54 13.19
N LEU A 378 -4.52 -24.97 12.00
CA LEU A 378 -4.82 -25.65 10.73
C LEU A 378 -3.75 -26.67 10.36
N ALA A 379 -2.46 -26.35 10.54
CA ALA A 379 -1.35 -27.26 10.26
C ALA A 379 -1.43 -28.55 11.08
N ALA A 380 -2.02 -28.50 12.28
CA ALA A 380 -2.26 -29.69 13.11
C ALA A 380 -3.36 -30.63 12.56
N LYS A 381 -4.18 -30.16 11.60
CA LYS A 381 -5.35 -30.89 11.09
C LYS A 381 -5.28 -31.20 9.58
N THR A 382 -4.43 -30.50 8.83
CA THR A 382 -4.34 -30.62 7.37
C THR A 382 -2.98 -30.17 6.85
N ASP A 383 -2.68 -30.48 5.59
CA ASP A 383 -1.52 -29.93 4.90
C ASP A 383 -1.74 -28.44 4.58
N LEU A 384 -1.27 -27.58 5.50
CA LEU A 384 -1.37 -26.14 5.36
C LEU A 384 -0.60 -25.61 4.15
N VAL A 385 0.51 -26.24 3.75
CA VAL A 385 1.33 -25.78 2.62
C VAL A 385 0.55 -26.01 1.33
N PHE A 386 -0.02 -27.20 1.16
CA PHE A 386 -0.89 -27.51 0.02
C PHE A 386 -2.11 -26.57 0.00
N LEU A 387 -2.76 -26.35 1.14
CA LEU A 387 -3.93 -25.47 1.23
C LEU A 387 -3.59 -24.01 0.89
N LYS A 388 -2.51 -23.44 1.45
CA LYS A 388 -2.02 -22.11 1.12
C LYS A 388 -1.68 -21.98 -0.37
N SER A 389 -1.06 -23.01 -0.94
CA SER A 389 -0.71 -23.05 -2.36
C SER A 389 -1.97 -23.07 -3.23
N SER A 390 -2.96 -23.89 -2.87
CA SER A 390 -4.25 -23.98 -3.57
C SER A 390 -5.02 -22.65 -3.55
N VAL A 391 -5.08 -21.98 -2.39
CA VAL A 391 -5.74 -20.67 -2.27
C VAL A 391 -5.00 -19.59 -3.07
N ARG A 392 -3.66 -19.61 -3.06
CA ARG A 392 -2.87 -18.70 -3.90
C ARG A 392 -3.07 -18.98 -5.40
N SER A 393 -3.16 -20.23 -5.81
CA SER A 393 -3.45 -20.62 -7.19
C SER A 393 -4.85 -20.15 -7.61
N LEU A 394 -5.86 -20.27 -6.75
CA LEU A 394 -7.19 -19.73 -7.00
C LEU A 394 -7.16 -18.20 -7.14
N PHE A 395 -6.49 -17.51 -6.21
CA PHE A 395 -6.30 -16.05 -6.27
C PHE A 395 -5.65 -15.63 -7.60
N ALA A 396 -4.57 -16.31 -8.00
CA ALA A 396 -3.85 -16.03 -9.23
C ALA A 396 -4.73 -16.29 -10.47
N GLY A 397 -5.46 -17.40 -10.51
CA GLY A 397 -6.36 -17.74 -11.61
C GLY A 397 -7.46 -16.70 -11.81
N VAL A 398 -8.12 -16.27 -10.71
CA VAL A 398 -9.13 -15.19 -10.77
C VAL A 398 -8.52 -13.87 -11.20
N SER A 399 -7.32 -13.55 -10.70
CA SER A 399 -6.62 -12.31 -11.04
C SER A 399 -6.25 -12.24 -12.53
N LEU A 400 -5.72 -13.33 -13.08
CA LEU A 400 -5.37 -13.44 -14.50
C LEU A 400 -6.60 -13.44 -15.40
N PHE A 401 -7.68 -14.09 -14.98
CA PHE A 401 -8.96 -14.04 -15.70
C PHE A 401 -9.54 -12.62 -15.76
N LEU A 402 -9.57 -11.91 -14.62
CA LEU A 402 -10.02 -10.51 -14.57
C LEU A 402 -9.14 -9.60 -15.42
N LEU A 403 -7.81 -9.77 -15.36
CA LEU A 403 -6.87 -9.06 -16.23
C LEU A 403 -7.21 -9.28 -17.70
N PHE A 404 -7.47 -10.52 -18.10
CA PHE A 404 -7.87 -10.85 -19.46
C PHE A 404 -9.20 -10.18 -19.87
N ASP A 405 -10.26 -10.26 -19.07
CA ASP A 405 -11.56 -9.59 -19.35
C ASP A 405 -11.40 -8.05 -19.42
N LEU A 406 -10.52 -7.47 -18.60
CA LEU A 406 -10.24 -6.02 -18.62
C LEU A 406 -9.59 -5.55 -19.91
N LEU A 407 -8.64 -6.34 -20.44
CA LEU A 407 -7.89 -6.05 -21.66
C LEU A 407 -8.72 -6.32 -22.93
N GLN A 408 -9.72 -7.21 -22.86
CA GLN A 408 -10.62 -7.40 -23.98
C GLN A 408 -11.34 -6.09 -24.33
N THR A 409 -11.13 -5.66 -25.58
CA THR A 409 -11.95 -4.59 -26.15
C THR A 409 -13.31 -5.20 -26.45
N ARG A 410 -14.26 -5.09 -25.52
CA ARG A 410 -15.66 -5.35 -25.85
C ARG A 410 -16.00 -4.38 -26.98
N ARG A 411 -16.02 -4.88 -28.23
CA ARG A 411 -16.72 -4.26 -29.34
C ARG A 411 -18.18 -4.23 -28.92
N ARG A 412 -18.59 -3.26 -28.10
CA ARG A 412 -19.99 -2.86 -28.10
C ARG A 412 -20.19 -2.26 -29.48
N GLY A 413 -20.84 -3.05 -30.34
CA GLY A 413 -21.32 -2.59 -31.62
C GLY A 413 -22.04 -1.26 -31.42
N HIS A 414 -21.83 -0.37 -32.38
CA HIS A 414 -22.69 0.78 -32.57
C HIS A 414 -24.16 0.33 -32.50
N LEU A 415 -24.80 0.58 -31.38
CA LEU A 415 -26.21 0.92 -31.38
C LEU A 415 -26.22 2.44 -31.45
N LYS A 416 -26.83 2.90 -32.54
CA LYS A 416 -27.02 4.29 -32.94
C LYS A 416 -27.59 5.13 -31.82
#